data_AF-D8RYV5-F1
#
_entry.id   AF-D8RYV5-F1
#
_cell.length_a   1.000
_cell.length_b   1.000
_cell.length_c   1.000
_cell.angle_alpha   90.00
_cell.angle_beta   90.00
_cell.angle_gamma   90.00
#
_symmetry.space_group_name_H-M   'P 1'
#
loop_
_entity.id
_entity.type
_entity.pdbx_description
1 polymer ?
#
loop_
_entity_poly.entity_id
_entity_poly.type
_entity_poly.pdbx_seq_one_letter_code
_entity_poly.pdbx_strand_id
1 'polypeptide(L)'
;FQRPILHGLCTLGYAVRAIIRCCCDGDPTTRIARISSRFLHHVYPGETLTIPITLASSFRISFKCKVKERGKVVLSGTVFLRNSTIHHSKL
;
A
#
# COMPACT_ATOMS: atom_id res chain seq x y z
N PHE A 1 13.23 -1.35 20.93
CA PHE A 1 12.82 -0.13 20.19
C PHE A 1 13.31 1.07 20.98
N GLN A 2 13.77 2.15 20.33
CA GLN A 2 14.31 3.32 21.04
C GLN A 2 13.24 4.38 21.39
N ARG A 3 12.05 4.30 20.78
CA ARG A 3 10.91 5.20 20.98
C ARG A 3 9.61 4.47 20.62
N PRO A 4 8.42 5.00 20.99
CA PRO A 4 7.14 4.38 20.63
C PRO A 4 7.01 4.17 19.12
N ILE A 5 6.42 3.05 18.72
CA ILE A 5 6.25 2.65 17.32
C ILE A 5 4.83 2.94 16.85
N LEU A 6 4.70 3.29 15.57
CA LEU A 6 3.40 3.39 14.92
C LEU A 6 2.84 1.98 14.66
N HIS A 7 1.55 1.78 14.89
CA HIS A 7 0.90 0.51 14.60
C HIS A 7 1.03 0.13 13.12
N GLY A 8 1.40 -1.13 12.85
CA GLY A 8 1.52 -1.65 11.49
C GLY A 8 0.22 -1.48 10.69
N LEU A 9 -0.94 -1.72 11.32
CA LEU A 9 -2.24 -1.54 10.68
C LEU A 9 -2.52 -0.09 10.25
N CYS A 10 -2.00 0.91 10.97
CA CYS A 10 -2.11 2.31 10.55
C CYS A 10 -1.33 2.55 9.25
N THR A 11 -0.12 1.99 9.15
CA THR A 11 0.71 2.04 7.93
C THR A 11 0.02 1.33 6.77
N LEU A 12 -0.61 0.18 7.04
CA LEU A 12 -1.38 -0.56 6.04
C LEU A 12 -2.59 0.25 5.54
N GLY A 13 -3.35 0.88 6.43
CA GLY A 13 -4.47 1.73 6.06
C GLY A 13 -4.06 2.89 5.16
N TYR A 14 -2.92 3.52 5.44
CA TYR A 14 -2.39 4.60 4.61
C TYR A 14 -1.98 4.11 3.22
N ALA A 15 -1.32 2.95 3.14
CA ALA A 15 -0.92 2.34 1.89
C ALA A 15 -2.12 1.94 1.02
N VAL A 16 -3.12 1.29 1.62
CA VAL A 16 -4.34 0.85 0.93
C VAL A 16 -5.15 2.06 0.45
N ARG A 17 -5.25 3.12 1.26
CA ARG A 17 -5.91 4.37 0.86
C ARG A 17 -5.25 5.02 -0.36
N ALA A 18 -3.91 5.01 -0.42
CA ALA A 18 -3.19 5.51 -1.59
C ALA A 18 -3.49 4.67 -2.85
N ILE A 19 -3.52 3.34 -2.72
CA ILE A 19 -3.85 2.42 -3.82
C ILE A 19 -5.28 2.63 -4.32
N ILE A 20 -6.26 2.79 -3.41
CA ILE A 20 -7.66 3.05 -3.79
C ILE A 20 -7.75 4.34 -4.60
N ARG A 21 -7.04 5.39 -4.19
CA ARG A 21 -7.01 6.67 -4.90
C ARG A 21 -6.35 6.58 -6.27
N CYS A 22 -5.24 5.86 -6.38
CA CYS A 22 -4.49 5.78 -7.63
C CYS A 22 -5.05 4.74 -8.63
N CYS A 23 -5.65 3.66 -8.16
CA CYS A 23 -5.97 2.50 -9.00
C CYS A 23 -7.45 2.09 -8.98
N CYS A 24 -8.27 2.66 -8.08
CA CYS A 24 -9.69 2.30 -7.94
C CYS A 24 -10.63 3.51 -8.06
N ASP A 25 -10.14 4.67 -8.50
CA ASP A 25 -10.90 5.93 -8.63
C ASP A 25 -11.68 6.33 -7.35
N GLY A 26 -11.24 5.87 -6.19
CA GLY A 26 -11.93 6.14 -4.92
C GLY A 26 -13.03 5.14 -4.52
N ASP A 27 -13.35 4.11 -5.32
CA ASP A 27 -14.34 3.07 -4.96
C ASP A 27 -13.65 1.75 -4.51
N PRO A 28 -13.48 1.54 -3.20
CA PRO A 28 -12.91 0.30 -2.68
C PRO A 28 -13.89 -0.88 -2.69
N THR A 29 -15.19 -0.60 -2.57
CA THR A 29 -16.26 -1.59 -2.31
C THR A 29 -16.50 -2.53 -3.48
N THR A 30 -16.45 -1.99 -4.70
CA THR A 30 -16.67 -2.76 -5.92
C THR A 30 -15.37 -3.33 -6.50
N ARG A 31 -14.23 -2.68 -6.25
CA ARG A 31 -12.94 -2.99 -6.91
C ARG A 31 -12.02 -3.90 -6.11
N ILE A 32 -12.02 -3.89 -4.77
CA ILE A 32 -11.05 -4.66 -3.98
C ILE A 32 -11.64 -6.02 -3.58
N ALA A 33 -10.95 -7.11 -3.94
CA ALA A 33 -11.31 -8.47 -3.54
C ALA A 33 -10.63 -8.88 -2.23
N ARG A 34 -9.31 -8.68 -2.16
CA ARG A 34 -8.49 -9.13 -1.04
C ARG A 34 -7.24 -8.28 -0.93
N ILE A 35 -6.81 -8.04 0.30
CA ILE A 35 -5.53 -7.39 0.59
C ILE A 35 -4.68 -8.40 1.36
N SER A 36 -3.46 -8.64 0.89
CA SER A 36 -2.47 -9.45 1.58
C SER A 36 -1.25 -8.59 1.86
N SER A 37 -0.78 -8.55 3.10
CA SER A 37 0.37 -7.73 3.47
C SER A 37 1.22 -8.40 4.54
N ARG A 38 2.52 -8.16 4.48
CA ARG A 38 3.52 -8.59 5.46
C ARG A 38 4.24 -7.38 6.03
N PHE A 39 4.19 -7.26 7.36
CA PHE A 39 4.97 -6.28 8.11
C PHE A 39 6.42 -6.78 8.23
N LEU A 40 7.37 -5.96 7.81
CA LEU A 40 8.79 -6.30 7.77
C LEU A 40 9.57 -5.56 8.85
N HIS A 41 9.29 -4.26 9.00
CA HIS A 41 9.97 -3.40 9.97
C HIS A 41 8.99 -2.43 10.63
N HIS A 42 9.39 -1.90 11.78
CA HIS A 42 8.64 -0.87 12.49
C HIS A 42 8.77 0.49 11.80
N VAL A 43 7.75 1.31 12.00
CA VAL A 43 7.70 2.73 11.62
C VAL A 43 7.67 3.55 12.90
N TYR A 44 8.40 4.65 12.93
CA TYR A 44 8.33 5.62 14.00
C TYR A 44 7.39 6.77 13.62
N PRO A 45 6.64 7.34 14.59
CA PRO A 45 5.85 8.54 14.34
C PRO A 45 6.71 9.68 13.78
N GLY A 46 6.18 10.37 12.77
CA GLY A 46 6.88 11.46 12.06
C GLY A 46 7.74 11.02 10.88
N GLU A 47 7.93 9.71 10.64
CA GLU A 47 8.61 9.21 9.44
C GLU A 47 7.73 9.32 8.18
N THR A 48 8.35 9.62 7.05
CA THR A 48 7.69 9.79 5.76
C THR A 48 7.60 8.46 5.04
N LEU A 49 6.37 8.04 4.71
CA LEU A 49 6.10 6.81 3.98
C LEU A 49 6.00 7.07 2.48
N THR A 50 6.85 6.40 1.70
CA THR A 50 6.73 6.32 0.24
C THR A 50 6.12 4.98 -0.13
N ILE A 51 5.03 4.99 -0.91
CA ILE A 51 4.33 3.78 -1.37
C ILE A 51 4.44 3.67 -2.90
N PRO A 52 5.56 3.17 -3.45
CA PRO A 52 5.60 2.74 -4.84
C PRO A 52 4.56 1.63 -5.07
N ILE A 53 3.69 1.90 -6.04
CA ILE A 53 2.65 1.00 -6.53
C ILE A 53 3.13 0.44 -7.85
N THR A 54 3.07 -0.87 -8.02
CA THR A 54 3.45 -1.55 -9.26
C THR A 54 2.34 -2.48 -9.69
N LEU A 55 1.94 -2.35 -10.95
CA LEU A 55 0.95 -3.25 -11.51
C LEU A 55 1.61 -4.58 -11.89
N ALA A 56 1.22 -5.67 -11.23
CA ALA A 56 1.77 -7.00 -11.52
C ALA A 56 0.93 -7.76 -12.57
N SER A 57 -0.36 -7.44 -12.67
CA SER A 57 -1.31 -7.94 -13.67
C SER A 57 -2.60 -7.11 -13.59
N SER A 58 -3.53 -7.23 -14.55
CA SER A 58 -4.78 -6.47 -14.61
C SER A 58 -5.66 -6.57 -13.36
N PHE A 59 -5.48 -7.62 -12.54
CA PHE A 59 -6.23 -7.85 -11.30
C PHE A 59 -5.35 -7.88 -10.04
N ARG A 60 -4.05 -7.58 -10.17
CA ARG A 60 -3.08 -7.72 -9.08
C ARG A 60 -2.12 -6.54 -9.02
N ILE A 61 -2.21 -5.80 -7.92
CA ILE A 61 -1.35 -4.66 -7.63
C ILE A 61 -0.38 -5.06 -6.52
N SER A 62 0.91 -4.85 -6.73
CA SER A 62 1.94 -5.04 -5.70
C SER A 62 2.37 -3.68 -5.17
N PHE A 63 2.57 -3.59 -3.85
CA PHE A 63 3.05 -2.37 -3.21
C PHE A 63 4.12 -2.66 -2.16
N LYS A 64 5.04 -1.72 -2.00
CA LYS A 64 6.09 -1.77 -0.97
C LYS A 64 6.19 -0.42 -0.29
N CYS A 65 5.81 -0.30 0.98
CA CYS A 65 6.00 0.94 1.72
C CYS A 65 7.45 1.03 2.21
N LYS A 66 8.09 2.14 1.91
CA LYS A 66 9.44 2.48 2.36
C LYS A 66 9.38 3.70 3.26
N VAL A 67 10.24 3.73 4.27
CA VAL A 67 10.50 4.94 5.06
C VAL A 67 11.58 5.75 4.32
N LYS A 68 11.27 6.99 3.96
CA LYS A 68 12.17 7.85 3.17
C LYS A 68 13.48 8.13 3.91
N GLU A 69 13.39 8.35 5.22
CA GLU A 69 14.50 8.72 6.10
C GLU A 69 15.53 7.58 6.27
N ARG A 70 15.08 6.33 6.11
CA ARG A 70 15.89 5.12 6.37
C ARG A 70 16.13 4.25 5.14
N GLY A 71 15.41 4.50 4.04
CA GLY A 71 15.40 3.64 2.85
C GLY A 71 14.90 2.21 3.08
N LYS A 72 14.37 1.88 4.27
CA LYS A 72 13.95 0.51 4.62
C LYS A 72 12.50 0.24 4.22
N VAL A 73 12.23 -0.96 3.73
CA VAL A 73 10.87 -1.43 3.43
C VAL A 73 10.20 -1.87 4.74
N VAL A 74 9.13 -1.18 5.12
CA VAL A 74 8.41 -1.46 6.37
C VAL A 74 7.20 -2.38 6.17
N LEU A 75 6.57 -2.29 5.01
CA LEU A 75 5.39 -3.07 4.64
C LEU A 75 5.53 -3.50 3.19
N SER A 76 5.26 -4.77 2.91
CA SER A 76 5.13 -5.28 1.54
C SER A 76 3.79 -5.99 1.40
N GLY A 77 3.10 -5.79 0.28
CA GLY A 77 1.82 -6.44 0.08
C GLY A 77 1.35 -6.46 -1.35
N THR A 78 0.21 -7.10 -1.52
CA THR A 78 -0.50 -7.27 -2.78
C THR A 78 -1.98 -7.01 -2.55
N VAL A 79 -2.57 -6.21 -3.42
CA VAL A 79 -4.02 -5.99 -3.51
C VAL A 79 -4.53 -6.76 -4.72
N PHE A 80 -5.55 -7.57 -4.50
CA PHE A 80 -6.27 -8.31 -5.53
C PHE A 80 -7.56 -7.57 -5.84
N LEU A 81 -7.83 -7.35 -7.12
CA LEU A 81 -9.01 -6.63 -7.60
C LEU A 81 -10.12 -7.61 -8.04
N ARG A 82 -11.39 -7.22 -7.81
CA ARG A 82 -12.58 -7.89 -8.34
C ARG A 82 -12.73 -7.53 -9.82
N ASN A 83 -12.13 -8.33 -10.69
CA ASN A 83 -12.42 -8.45 -12.13
C ASN A 83 -12.76 -7.13 -12.85
N SER A 84 -11.82 -6.19 -12.84
CA SER A 84 -11.99 -4.88 -13.44
C SER A 84 -10.75 -4.53 -14.24
N THR A 85 -10.92 -4.24 -15.53
CA THR A 85 -9.90 -3.59 -16.36
C THR A 85 -9.45 -2.30 -15.66
N ILE A 86 -8.17 -2.25 -15.29
CA ILE A 86 -7.59 -1.03 -14.73
C ILE A 86 -7.58 -0.02 -15.85
N HIS A 87 -8.39 1.03 -15.73
CA HIS A 87 -8.34 2.16 -16.65
C HIS A 87 -6.96 2.82 -16.49
N HIS A 88 -6.15 2.72 -17.54
CA HIS A 88 -4.76 3.15 -17.61
C HIS A 88 -4.62 4.68 -17.66
N SER A 89 -5.44 5.42 -16.91
CA SER A 89 -5.44 6.87 -16.87
C SER A 89 -4.59 7.37 -15.70
N LYS A 90 -3.32 7.69 -16.01
CA LYS A 90 -2.30 8.37 -15.17
C LYS A 90 -1.43 7.45 -14.31
N LEU A 91 -0.45 6.83 -14.97
CA LEU A 91 0.91 6.72 -14.42
C LEU A 91 1.65 8.03 -14.69
#